data_AF-A4G523-F1
#
_entry.id   AF-A4G523-F1
#
_cell.length_a   1.000
_cell.length_b   1.000
_cell.length_c   1.000
_cell.angle_alpha   90.00
_cell.angle_beta   90.00
_cell.angle_gamma   90.00
#
_symmetry.space_group_name_H-M   'P 1'
#
loop_
_entity.id
_entity.type
_entity.pdbx_description
1 polymer ?
#
loop_
_entity_poly.entity_id
_entity_poly.type
_entity_poly.pdbx_seq_one_letter_code
_entity_poly.pdbx_strand_id
1 'polypeptide(L)'
;MTQTERTYLHVQVIDEDSNFTLLELCQACNASEELITALVVEGVLEPMGEQPQEWHFNGTALRRAQLAQHLAHDLELNTPGVALAIDLLEKIERLEAQLQHLGRY
;
A
#
# COMPACT_ATOMS: atom_id res chain seq x y z
N MET A 1 -38.05 7.99 -8.87
CA MET A 1 -37.33 7.89 -7.58
C MET A 1 -35.89 7.50 -7.90
N THR A 2 -34.98 8.47 -7.98
CA THR A 2 -33.57 8.22 -8.30
C THR A 2 -32.81 7.98 -6.99
N GLN A 3 -32.42 6.73 -6.77
CA GLN A 3 -31.65 6.31 -5.61
C GLN A 3 -30.19 6.70 -5.85
N THR A 4 -29.73 7.75 -5.17
CA THR A 4 -28.31 8.14 -5.16
C THR A 4 -27.53 7.11 -4.34
N GLU A 5 -26.80 6.22 -5.01
CA GLU A 5 -25.79 5.39 -4.36
C GLU A 5 -24.69 6.30 -3.82
N ARG A 6 -24.67 6.47 -2.49
CA ARG A 6 -23.56 7.14 -1.81
C ARG A 6 -22.44 6.13 -1.68
N THR A 7 -21.43 6.23 -2.54
CA THR A 7 -20.14 5.57 -2.32
C THR A 7 -19.50 6.24 -1.10
N TYR A 8 -19.49 5.55 0.03
CA TYR A 8 -18.81 6.03 1.23
C TYR A 8 -17.31 5.83 1.02
N LEU A 9 -16.58 6.93 0.87
CA LEU A 9 -15.12 6.92 0.93
C LEU A 9 -14.71 6.68 2.39
N HIS A 10 -14.18 5.51 2.68
CA HIS A 10 -13.54 5.25 3.97
C HIS A 10 -12.18 5.95 3.97
N VAL A 11 -12.12 7.13 4.60
CA VAL A 11 -10.87 7.86 4.78
C VAL A 11 -10.38 7.55 6.19
N GLN A 12 -9.36 6.70 6.29
CA GLN A 12 -8.63 6.52 7.54
C GLN A 12 -7.57 7.61 7.63
N VAL A 13 -7.68 8.48 8.63
CA VAL A 13 -6.61 9.45 8.95
C VAL A 13 -5.50 8.63 9.60
N ILE A 14 -4.42 8.43 8.86
CA ILE A 14 -3.26 7.67 9.32
C ILE A 14 -2.28 8.66 9.93
N ASP A 15 -2.14 8.60 11.25
CA ASP A 15 -1.07 9.31 11.97
C ASP A 15 0.27 8.65 11.63
N GLU A 16 1.35 9.41 11.45
CA GLU A 16 2.70 8.88 11.20
C GLU A 16 3.18 7.95 12.34
N ASP A 17 2.59 8.06 13.54
CA ASP A 17 2.83 7.19 14.70
C ASP A 17 1.91 5.94 14.78
N SER A 18 1.06 5.71 13.77
CA SER A 18 0.17 4.53 13.74
C SER A 18 0.98 3.28 13.45
N ASN A 19 1.19 2.44 14.47
CA ASN A 19 1.83 1.14 14.35
C ASN A 19 0.78 0.03 14.25
N PHE A 20 0.84 -0.74 13.17
CA PHE A 20 -0.01 -1.90 12.91
C PHE A 20 0.79 -3.18 13.08
N THR A 21 0.23 -4.16 13.78
CA THR A 21 0.72 -5.54 13.70
C THR A 21 0.41 -6.15 12.32
N LEU A 22 1.04 -7.28 11.98
CA LEU A 22 0.72 -8.03 10.76
C LEU A 22 -0.79 -8.30 10.60
N LEU A 23 -1.46 -8.72 11.68
CA LEU A 23 -2.88 -9.05 11.67
C LEU A 23 -3.75 -7.80 11.42
N GLU A 24 -3.43 -6.68 12.10
CA GLU A 24 -4.16 -5.42 11.92
C GLU A 24 -3.96 -4.87 10.51
N LEU A 25 -2.75 -5.00 9.95
CA LEU A 25 -2.47 -4.60 8.58
C LEU A 25 -3.30 -5.41 7.60
N CYS A 26 -3.30 -6.75 7.72
CA CYS A 26 -4.11 -7.64 6.88
C CYS A 26 -5.60 -7.25 6.90
N GLN A 27 -6.14 -6.96 8.09
CA GLN A 27 -7.53 -6.54 8.25
C GLN A 27 -7.79 -5.17 7.60
N ALA A 28 -6.90 -4.20 7.78
CA ALA A 28 -7.06 -2.84 7.29
C ALA A 28 -6.93 -2.71 5.76
N CYS A 29 -6.15 -3.58 5.10
CA CYS A 29 -6.04 -3.61 3.64
C CYS A 29 -6.83 -4.74 2.98
N ASN A 30 -7.56 -5.54 3.76
CA ASN A 30 -8.32 -6.70 3.31
C ASN A 30 -7.46 -7.67 2.48
N ALA A 31 -6.21 -7.87 2.92
CA ALA A 31 -5.23 -8.75 2.28
C ALA A 31 -4.99 -10.03 3.08
N SER A 32 -4.51 -11.08 2.41
CA SER A 32 -4.09 -12.30 3.11
C SER A 32 -2.72 -12.11 3.76
N GLU A 33 -2.47 -12.85 4.83
CA GLU A 33 -1.17 -12.87 5.51
C GLU A 33 -0.06 -13.34 4.57
N GLU A 34 -0.36 -14.25 3.63
CA GLU A 34 0.62 -14.70 2.64
C GLU A 34 1.04 -13.57 1.70
N LEU A 35 0.08 -12.72 1.27
CA LEU A 35 0.39 -11.58 0.43
C LEU A 35 1.27 -10.59 1.19
N ILE A 36 0.89 -10.21 2.42
CA ILE A 36 1.67 -9.26 3.21
C ILE A 36 3.08 -9.79 3.50
N THR A 37 3.21 -11.06 3.86
CA THR A 37 4.51 -11.70 4.08
C THR A 37 5.35 -11.70 2.81
N ALA A 38 4.75 -12.01 1.67
CA ALA A 38 5.46 -11.98 0.40
C ALA A 38 5.91 -10.55 0.03
N LEU A 39 5.08 -9.53 0.29
CA LEU A 39 5.45 -8.13 0.09
C LEU A 39 6.61 -7.69 0.98
N VAL A 40 6.72 -8.22 2.19
CA VAL A 40 7.90 -8.01 3.06
C VAL A 40 9.14 -8.67 2.46
N VAL A 41 9.02 -9.90 1.98
CA VAL A 41 10.13 -10.63 1.34
C VAL A 41 10.64 -9.92 0.09
N GLU A 42 9.74 -9.35 -0.71
CA GLU A 42 10.07 -8.56 -1.90
C GLU A 42 10.54 -7.13 -1.57
N GLY A 43 10.55 -6.72 -0.29
CA GLY A 43 11.00 -5.40 0.15
C GLY A 43 10.01 -4.25 -0.12
N VAL A 44 8.78 -4.57 -0.51
CA VAL A 44 7.70 -3.58 -0.70
C VAL A 44 7.23 -3.04 0.66
N LEU A 45 7.25 -3.89 1.69
CA LEU A 45 6.93 -3.50 3.05
C LEU A 45 8.16 -3.75 3.93
N GLU A 46 8.51 -2.76 4.76
CA GLU A 46 9.63 -2.84 5.68
C GLU A 46 9.08 -2.77 7.12
N PRO A 47 8.79 -3.91 7.76
CA PRO A 47 8.37 -3.94 9.15
C PRO A 47 9.53 -3.66 10.11
N MET A 48 9.21 -3.15 11.29
CA MET A 48 10.08 -3.23 12.45
C MET A 48 9.92 -4.60 13.12
N GLY A 49 11.02 -5.24 13.50
CA GLY A 49 11.02 -6.59 14.10
C GLY A 49 11.53 -7.66 13.14
N GLU A 50 12.09 -8.76 13.68
CA GLU A 50 12.74 -9.79 12.86
C GLU A 50 11.78 -10.89 12.41
N GLN A 51 10.71 -11.14 13.17
CA GLN A 51 9.75 -12.22 12.90
C GLN A 51 8.33 -11.69 12.65
N PRO A 52 7.49 -12.43 11.89
CA PRO A 52 6.09 -12.04 11.61
C PRO A 52 5.25 -11.68 12.83
N GLN A 53 5.54 -12.29 13.98
CA GLN A 53 4.84 -12.05 15.25
C GLN A 53 5.25 -10.74 15.94
N GLU A 54 6.42 -10.22 15.60
CA GLU A 54 7.01 -8.98 16.13
C GLU A 54 6.88 -7.82 15.13
N TRP A 55 6.35 -8.09 13.94
CA TRP A 55 6.26 -7.09 12.88
C TRP A 55 5.31 -5.96 13.25
N HIS A 56 5.86 -4.76 13.23
CA HIS A 56 5.13 -3.51 13.31
C HIS A 56 5.33 -2.69 12.03
N PHE A 57 4.22 -2.20 11.49
CA PHE A 57 4.13 -1.48 10.24
C PHE A 57 3.60 -0.07 10.50
N ASN A 58 4.16 0.92 9.82
CA ASN A 58 3.69 2.29 9.92
C ASN A 58 2.54 2.57 8.92
N GLY A 59 2.06 3.80 8.93
CA GLY A 59 1.03 4.26 8.00
C GLY A 59 1.37 4.13 6.51
N THR A 60 2.63 4.31 6.15
CA THR A 60 3.09 4.17 4.76
C THR A 60 2.97 2.73 4.29
N ALA A 61 3.26 1.76 5.16
CA ALA A 61 3.09 0.35 4.86
C ALA A 61 1.61 -0.01 4.61
N LEU A 62 0.65 0.60 5.31
CA LEU A 62 -0.78 0.41 5.03
C LEU A 62 -1.15 0.89 3.62
N ARG A 63 -0.73 2.10 3.23
CA ARG A 63 -0.99 2.63 1.87
C ARG A 63 -0.38 1.71 0.80
N ARG A 64 0.87 1.25 1.01
CA ARG A 64 1.56 0.35 0.08
C ARG A 64 0.88 -1.02 0.00
N ALA A 65 0.43 -1.57 1.13
CA ALA A 65 -0.30 -2.84 1.17
C ALA A 65 -1.66 -2.76 0.45
N GLN A 66 -2.41 -1.66 0.63
CA GLN A 66 -3.67 -1.44 -0.10
C GLN A 66 -3.43 -1.35 -1.62
N LEU A 67 -2.41 -0.59 -2.03
CA LEU A 67 -2.06 -0.49 -3.45
C LEU A 67 -1.64 -1.86 -4.02
N ALA A 68 -0.83 -2.61 -3.27
CA ALA A 68 -0.41 -3.96 -3.65
C ALA A 68 -1.60 -4.91 -3.81
N GLN A 69 -2.55 -4.89 -2.86
CA GLN A 69 -3.76 -5.71 -2.91
C GLN A 69 -4.63 -5.36 -4.12
N HIS A 70 -4.78 -4.07 -4.44
CA HIS A 70 -5.49 -3.64 -5.64
C HIS A 70 -4.79 -4.09 -6.91
N LEU A 71 -3.47 -3.89 -7.03
CA LEU A 71 -2.72 -4.32 -8.21
C LEU A 71 -2.73 -5.85 -8.40
N ALA A 72 -2.58 -6.61 -7.32
CA ALA A 72 -2.66 -8.07 -7.35
C ALA A 72 -4.03 -8.55 -7.84
N HIS A 73 -5.10 -7.91 -7.37
CA HIS A 73 -6.47 -8.30 -7.70
C HIS A 73 -6.89 -7.82 -9.10
N ASP A 74 -6.69 -6.55 -9.41
CA ASP A 74 -7.21 -5.91 -10.61
C ASP A 74 -6.41 -6.27 -11.87
N LEU A 75 -5.12 -6.60 -11.70
CA LEU A 75 -4.20 -6.93 -12.80
C LEU A 75 -3.75 -8.39 -12.79
N GLU A 76 -4.28 -9.21 -11.86
CA GLU A 76 -3.92 -10.62 -11.66
C GLU A 76 -2.40 -10.86 -11.58
N LEU A 77 -1.68 -9.90 -10.99
CA LEU A 77 -0.22 -9.94 -10.88
C LEU A 77 0.22 -10.83 -9.72
N ASN A 78 1.36 -11.50 -9.92
CA ASN A 78 2.08 -12.16 -8.83
C ASN A 78 2.83 -11.12 -7.97
N THR A 79 3.27 -11.50 -6.77
CA THR A 79 3.93 -10.58 -5.83
C THR A 79 5.13 -9.83 -6.42
N PRO A 80 6.06 -10.48 -7.17
CA PRO A 80 7.16 -9.74 -7.80
C PRO A 80 6.68 -8.72 -8.85
N GLY A 81 5.64 -9.05 -9.61
CA GLY A 81 5.02 -8.14 -10.57
C GLY A 81 4.37 -6.94 -9.88
N VAL A 82 3.71 -7.16 -8.74
CA VAL A 82 3.14 -6.10 -7.90
C VAL A 82 4.24 -5.19 -7.35
N ALA A 83 5.33 -5.76 -6.82
CA ALA A 83 6.48 -4.99 -6.34
C ALA A 83 7.04 -4.06 -7.43
N LEU A 84 7.29 -4.61 -8.62
CA LEU A 84 7.77 -3.82 -9.76
C LEU A 84 6.77 -2.74 -10.18
N ALA A 85 5.47 -3.03 -10.19
CA ALA A 85 4.44 -2.06 -10.54
C ALA A 85 4.43 -0.88 -9.55
N ILE A 86 4.56 -1.15 -8.24
CA ILE A 86 4.66 -0.12 -7.20
C ILE A 86 5.89 0.76 -7.44
N ASP A 87 7.07 0.17 -7.69
CA ASP A 87 8.29 0.93 -7.98
C ASP A 87 8.13 1.85 -9.21
N LEU A 88 7.46 1.35 -10.25
CA LEU A 88 7.20 2.13 -11.46
C LEU A 88 6.23 3.29 -11.19
N LEU A 89 5.19 3.07 -10.39
CA LEU A 89 4.25 4.12 -9.98
C LEU A 89 4.96 5.20 -9.15
N GLU A 90 5.79 4.82 -8.18
CA GLU A 90 6.60 5.75 -7.40
C GLU A 90 7.57 6.55 -8.29
N LYS A 91 8.15 5.90 -9.31
CA LYS A 91 9.00 6.57 -10.29
C LYS A 91 8.23 7.57 -11.15
N ILE A 92 7.00 7.25 -11.56
CA ILE A 92 6.12 8.16 -12.31
C ILE A 92 5.77 9.36 -11.43
N GLU A 93 5.31 9.15 -10.19
CA GLU A 93 4.99 10.24 -9.26
C GLU A 93 6.18 11.19 -9.08
N ARG A 94 7.40 10.65 -8.94
CA ARG A 94 8.63 11.45 -8.83
C ARG A 94 8.92 12.26 -10.10
N LEU A 95 8.75 11.65 -11.28
CA LEU A 95 9.00 12.34 -12.56
C LEU A 95 7.96 13.45 -12.80
N GLU A 96 6.70 13.21 -12.48
CA GLU A 96 5.63 14.21 -12.58
C GLU A 96 5.88 15.38 -11.64
N ALA A 97 6.31 15.12 -10.40
CA ALA A 97 6.70 16.17 -9.46
C ALA A 97 7.85 17.03 -10.02
N GLN A 98 8.88 16.40 -10.60
CA GLN A 98 10.00 17.12 -11.21
C GLN A 98 9.54 18.03 -12.36
N LEU A 99 8.66 17.54 -13.24
CA LEU A 99 8.11 18.33 -14.35
C LEU A 99 7.27 19.51 -13.83
N GLN A 100 6.47 19.32 -12.79
CA GLN A 100 5.70 20.41 -12.15
C GLN A 100 6.61 21.47 -11.52
N HIS A 101 7.74 21.06 -10.95
CA HIS A 101 8.73 22.00 -10.41
C HIS A 101 9.44 22.79 -11.51
N LEU A 102 9.74 22.18 -12.66
CA LEU A 102 10.38 22.86 -13.80
C LEU A 102 9.41 23.80 -14.54
N GLY A 103 8.15 23.42 -14.71
CA GLY A 103 7.14 24.24 -15.39
C GLY A 103 6.64 25.45 -14.59
N ARG A 104 7.11 25.61 -13.34
CA ARG A 104 6.83 26.78 -12.48
C ARG A 104 7.93 27.85 -12.54
N TYR A 105 8.91 27.71 -13.42
CA TYR A 105 9.89 28.73 -13.82
C TYR A 105 9.68 29.14 -15.27
#